data_AF-V5GIL0-F1
#
_entry.id   AF-V5GIL0-F1
#
_cell.length_a   1.000
_cell.length_b   1.000
_cell.length_c   1.000
_cell.angle_alpha   90.00
_cell.angle_beta   90.00
_cell.angle_gamma   90.00
#
_symmetry.space_group_name_H-M   'P 1'
#
loop_
_entity.id
_entity.type
_entity.pdbx_description
1 polymer ?
#
loop_
_entity_poly.entity_id
_entity_poly.type
_entity_poly.pdbx_seq_one_letter_code
_entity_poly.pdbx_strand_id
1 'polypeptide(L)'
;MYHWDELTTIYLALGKLKGIAKVWYDGLKTAQYSWVQWEHLLKTTFPGKLNFGQSFHEAASYKACPGQDLHTYCFIKLTKLNKLRLNPTDKQIIDVIIDGIQESQIGGKLNVIIVMKLDINSLFVHKREMLQLNVLFAIGTVM
;
A
#
# COMPACT_ATOMS: atom_id res chain seq x y z
N MET A 1 9.63 -11.91 22.87
CA MET A 1 8.85 -12.45 21.73
C MET A 1 8.39 -13.85 22.12
N TYR A 2 7.08 -14.12 22.06
CA TYR A 2 6.55 -15.44 22.39
C TYR A 2 6.84 -16.40 21.23
N HIS A 3 7.68 -17.41 21.44
CA HIS A 3 7.94 -18.48 20.47
C HIS A 3 6.79 -19.49 20.56
N TRP A 4 5.73 -19.27 19.80
CA TRP A 4 4.62 -20.22 19.72
C TRP A 4 4.98 -21.31 18.72
N ASP A 5 4.73 -22.55 19.10
CA ASP A 5 4.89 -23.70 18.22
C ASP A 5 3.99 -23.56 16.97
N GLU A 6 4.44 -24.12 15.85
CA GLU A 6 3.77 -23.96 14.55
C GLU A 6 2.36 -24.55 14.57
N LEU A 7 2.17 -25.71 15.21
CA LEU A 7 0.86 -26.35 15.31
C LEU A 7 -0.10 -25.51 16.17
N THR A 8 0.42 -24.91 17.24
CA THR A 8 -0.34 -24.01 18.11
C THR A 8 -0.78 -22.77 17.34
N THR A 9 0.10 -22.21 16.52
CA THR A 9 -0.18 -21.05 15.67
C THR A 9 -1.27 -21.37 14.66
N ILE A 10 -1.15 -22.51 13.95
CA ILE A 10 -2.15 -22.97 12.98
C ILE A 10 -3.50 -23.19 13.65
N TYR A 11 -3.54 -23.93 14.77
CA TYR A 11 -4.77 -24.23 15.49
C TYR A 11 -5.50 -22.96 15.93
N LEU A 12 -4.78 -22.00 16.51
CA LEU A 12 -5.37 -20.75 16.98
C LEU A 12 -5.78 -19.81 15.84
N ALA A 13 -5.05 -19.80 14.73
CA ALA A 13 -5.40 -19.01 13.56
C ALA A 13 -6.66 -19.55 12.87
N LEU A 14 -6.71 -20.87 12.64
CA LEU A 14 -7.85 -21.52 12.00
C LEU A 14 -9.11 -21.50 12.89
N GLY A 15 -8.94 -21.60 14.21
CA GLY A 15 -10.04 -21.47 15.17
C GLY A 15 -10.72 -20.09 15.19
N LYS A 16 -10.07 -19.06 14.62
CA LYS A 16 -10.65 -17.71 14.49
C LYS A 16 -11.41 -17.50 13.18
N LEU A 17 -11.39 -18.45 12.24
CA LEU A 17 -12.12 -18.34 10.99
C LEU A 17 -13.64 -18.38 11.26
N LYS A 18 -14.37 -17.43 10.66
CA LYS A 18 -15.84 -17.32 10.79
C LYS A 18 -16.48 -17.02 9.44
N GLY A 19 -17.77 -17.31 9.33
CA GLY A 19 -18.56 -17.03 8.12
C GLY A 19 -18.00 -17.73 6.89
N ILE A 20 -17.85 -16.98 5.78
CA ILE A 20 -17.36 -17.51 4.49
C ILE A 20 -15.97 -18.15 4.62
N ALA A 21 -15.10 -17.61 5.48
CA ALA A 21 -13.77 -18.18 5.69
C ALA A 21 -13.80 -19.53 6.40
N LYS A 22 -14.78 -19.76 7.29
CA LYS A 22 -14.99 -21.05 7.94
C LYS A 22 -15.54 -22.08 6.96
N VAL A 23 -16.53 -21.69 6.15
CA VAL A 23 -17.11 -22.55 5.10
C VAL A 23 -16.05 -22.96 4.07
N TRP A 24 -15.19 -22.03 3.66
CA TRP A 24 -14.06 -22.33 2.79
C TRP A 24 -13.09 -23.33 3.42
N TYR A 25 -12.71 -23.12 4.69
CA TYR A 25 -11.81 -24.01 5.42
C TYR A 25 -12.39 -25.42 5.54
N ASP A 26 -13.67 -25.54 5.88
CA ASP A 26 -14.38 -26.83 6.02
C ASP A 26 -14.52 -27.57 4.68
N GLY A 27 -14.45 -26.85 3.56
CA GLY A 27 -14.50 -27.42 2.21
C GLY A 27 -13.15 -27.89 1.66
N LEU A 28 -12.05 -27.73 2.39
CA LEU A 28 -10.72 -28.15 1.93
C LEU A 28 -10.58 -29.68 1.98
N LYS A 29 -10.07 -30.27 0.89
CA LYS A 29 -9.82 -31.72 0.79
C LYS A 29 -8.68 -32.20 1.71
N THR A 30 -7.77 -31.30 2.07
CA THR A 30 -6.68 -31.54 3.02
C THR A 30 -6.43 -30.26 3.81
N ALA A 31 -6.07 -30.42 5.08
CA ALA A 31 -5.68 -29.33 5.98
C ALA A 31 -4.20 -29.44 6.41
N GLN A 32 -3.43 -30.33 5.77
CA GLN A 32 -2.01 -30.53 6.05
C GLN A 32 -1.16 -29.49 5.33
N TYR A 33 -1.11 -28.28 5.89
CA TYR A 33 -0.27 -27.20 5.39
C TYR A 33 0.59 -26.64 6.53
N SER A 34 1.81 -26.20 6.20
CA SER A 34 2.63 -25.40 7.11
C SER A 34 1.99 -24.02 7.35
N TRP A 35 2.44 -23.30 8.38
CA TRP A 35 1.90 -21.97 8.67
C TRP A 35 2.14 -21.01 7.50
N VAL A 36 3.30 -21.08 6.85
CA VAL A 36 3.65 -20.25 5.67
C VAL A 36 2.70 -20.54 4.50
N GLN A 37 2.38 -21.82 4.27
CA GLN A 37 1.42 -22.21 3.24
C GLN A 37 0.00 -21.73 3.58
N TRP A 38 -0.42 -21.85 4.84
CA TRP A 38 -1.70 -21.33 5.33
C TRP A 38 -1.80 -19.82 5.14
N GLU A 39 -0.75 -19.07 5.50
CA GLU A 39 -0.70 -17.62 5.34
C GLU A 39 -0.85 -17.22 3.86
N HIS A 40 -0.14 -17.92 2.97
CA HIS A 40 -0.25 -17.69 1.53
C HIS A 40 -1.66 -18.00 1.01
N LEU A 41 -2.23 -19.14 1.42
CA LEU A 41 -3.55 -19.58 1.00
C LEU A 41 -4.65 -18.63 1.48
N LEU A 42 -4.55 -18.14 2.72
CA LEU A 42 -5.48 -17.15 3.28
C LEU A 42 -5.37 -15.80 2.56
N LYS A 43 -4.17 -15.31 2.28
CA LYS A 43 -3.96 -14.03 1.57
C LYS A 43 -4.45 -14.09 0.11
N THR A 44 -4.32 -15.24 -0.55
CA THR A 44 -4.75 -15.42 -1.94
C THR A 44 -6.26 -15.67 -2.05
N THR A 45 -6.85 -16.42 -1.11
CA THR A 45 -8.29 -16.73 -1.09
C THR A 45 -9.11 -15.53 -0.61
N PHE A 46 -8.63 -14.83 0.41
CA PHE A 46 -9.26 -13.64 0.97
C PHE A 46 -8.33 -12.44 0.76
N PRO A 47 -8.11 -12.01 -0.50
CA PRO A 47 -7.39 -10.78 -0.74
C PRO A 47 -8.17 -9.69 -0.02
N GLY A 48 -7.54 -9.04 0.96
CA GLY A 48 -8.19 -8.00 1.75
C GLY A 48 -8.92 -7.06 0.79
N LYS A 49 -10.23 -6.88 1.02
CA LYS A 49 -11.12 -6.16 0.10
C LYS A 49 -10.69 -4.69 0.07
N LEU A 50 -9.65 -4.38 -0.71
CA LEU A 50 -9.37 -3.03 -1.12
C LEU A 50 -10.59 -2.64 -1.92
N ASN A 51 -11.44 -1.78 -1.36
CA ASN A 51 -12.53 -1.19 -2.12
C ASN A 51 -11.88 -0.24 -3.13
N PHE A 52 -11.40 -0.82 -4.23
CA PHE A 52 -10.59 -0.13 -5.22
C PHE A 52 -11.37 1.07 -5.77
N GLY A 53 -12.65 0.89 -6.07
CA GLY A 53 -13.52 1.98 -6.52
C GLY A 53 -13.56 3.15 -5.54
N GLN A 54 -13.78 2.86 -4.25
CA GLN A 54 -13.79 3.90 -3.21
C GLN A 54 -12.40 4.54 -3.04
N SER A 55 -11.34 3.74 -2.96
CA SER A 55 -9.97 4.23 -2.79
C SER A 55 -9.52 5.07 -3.98
N PHE A 56 -9.91 4.67 -5.20
CA PHE A 56 -9.63 5.39 -6.43
C PHE A 56 -10.37 6.72 -6.45
N HIS A 57 -11.66 6.70 -6.12
CA HIS A 57 -12.46 7.91 -6.01
C HIS A 57 -11.86 8.89 -4.98
N GLU A 58 -11.52 8.41 -3.78
CA GLU A 58 -10.87 9.23 -2.75
C GLU A 58 -9.53 9.81 -3.21
N ALA A 59 -8.72 9.04 -3.95
CA ALA A 59 -7.46 9.52 -4.48
C ALA A 59 -7.66 10.57 -5.58
N ALA A 60 -8.59 10.33 -6.51
CA ALA A 60 -8.90 11.22 -7.62
C ALA A 60 -9.50 12.55 -7.12
N SER A 61 -10.49 12.47 -6.23
CA SER A 61 -11.24 13.63 -5.74
C SER A 61 -10.52 14.44 -4.66
N TYR A 62 -9.42 13.94 -4.08
CA TYR A 62 -8.66 14.69 -3.08
C TYR A 62 -7.95 15.89 -3.72
N LYS A 63 -8.36 17.11 -3.36
CA LYS A 63 -7.80 18.38 -3.83
C LYS A 63 -7.19 19.16 -2.68
N ALA A 64 -6.25 20.05 -2.98
CA ALA A 64 -5.66 20.93 -1.97
C ALA A 64 -6.72 21.88 -1.43
N CYS A 65 -6.81 21.99 -0.11
CA CYS A 65 -7.68 22.96 0.54
C CYS A 65 -7.05 24.37 0.48
N PRO A 66 -7.85 25.45 0.41
CA PRO A 66 -7.33 26.81 0.51
C PRO A 66 -6.51 27.01 1.80
N GLY A 67 -5.29 27.52 1.67
CA GLY A 67 -4.39 27.74 2.82
C GLY A 67 -3.70 26.49 3.37
N GLN A 68 -3.91 25.30 2.78
CA GLN A 68 -3.19 24.09 3.14
C GLN A 68 -1.73 24.17 2.68
N ASP A 69 -0.81 23.72 3.52
CA ASP A 69 0.58 23.49 3.12
C ASP A 69 0.66 22.49 1.96
N LEU A 70 1.28 22.93 0.86
CA LEU A 70 1.32 22.14 -0.36
C LEU A 70 2.20 20.91 -0.20
N HIS A 71 3.28 20.97 0.59
CA HIS A 71 4.12 19.80 0.84
C HIS A 71 3.30 18.66 1.50
N THR A 72 2.53 19.00 2.53
CA THR A 72 1.60 18.09 3.21
C THR A 72 0.53 17.54 2.26
N TYR A 73 -0.07 18.39 1.43
CA TYR A 73 -1.04 17.95 0.41
C TYR A 73 -0.43 16.90 -0.53
N CYS A 74 0.78 17.15 -1.04
CA CYS A 74 1.47 16.27 -1.96
C CYS A 74 1.76 14.91 -1.35
N PHE A 75 2.26 14.88 -0.11
CA PHE A 75 2.52 13.64 0.62
C PHE A 75 1.24 12.80 0.82
N ILE A 76 0.14 13.44 1.22
CA ILE A 76 -1.15 12.76 1.41
C ILE A 76 -1.69 12.24 0.07
N LYS A 77 -1.63 13.03 -1.01
CA LYS A 77 -2.07 12.63 -2.36
C LYS A 77 -1.26 11.43 -2.86
N LEU A 78 0.06 11.45 -2.70
CA LEU A 78 0.95 10.33 -3.02
C LEU A 78 0.61 9.07 -2.22
N THR A 79 0.33 9.21 -0.93
CA THR A 79 -0.04 8.09 -0.07
C THR A 79 -1.34 7.44 -0.54
N LYS A 80 -2.33 8.25 -0.95
CA LYS A 80 -3.59 7.75 -1.53
C LYS A 80 -3.35 7.02 -2.86
N LEU A 81 -2.51 7.56 -3.74
CA LEU A 81 -2.17 6.90 -5.02
C LEU A 81 -1.41 5.59 -4.82
N ASN A 82 -0.45 5.55 -3.88
CA ASN A 82 0.32 4.35 -3.58
C ASN A 82 -0.56 3.18 -3.10
N LYS A 83 -1.66 3.46 -2.40
CA LYS A 83 -2.63 2.44 -1.96
C LYS A 83 -3.29 1.70 -3.12
N LEU A 84 -3.36 2.32 -4.29
CA LEU A 84 -4.02 1.75 -5.48
C LEU A 84 -3.14 0.75 -6.24
N ARG A 85 -1.83 0.72 -5.96
CA ARG A 85 -0.86 -0.19 -6.61
C ARG A 85 -0.88 -0.15 -8.15
N LEU A 86 -1.22 1.02 -8.73
CA LEU A 86 -1.36 1.22 -10.18
C LEU A 86 -0.03 1.41 -10.92
N ASN A 87 1.10 1.50 -10.21
CA ASN A 87 2.44 1.76 -10.76
C ASN A 87 2.48 2.87 -11.84
N PRO A 88 1.94 4.08 -11.57
CA PRO A 88 1.99 5.19 -12.52
C PRO A 88 3.42 5.70 -12.71
N THR A 89 3.71 6.22 -13.91
CA THR A 89 4.97 6.90 -14.21
C THR A 89 5.09 8.22 -13.44
N ASP A 90 6.31 8.70 -13.21
CA ASP A 90 6.55 9.95 -12.47
C ASP A 90 5.82 11.14 -13.10
N LYS A 91 5.75 11.18 -14.45
CA LYS A 91 4.99 12.19 -15.18
C LYS A 91 3.50 12.16 -14.84
N GLN A 92 2.90 10.98 -14.79
CA GLN A 92 1.50 10.81 -14.42
C GLN A 92 1.23 11.16 -12.95
N ILE A 93 2.18 10.86 -12.06
CA ILE A 93 2.10 11.24 -10.65
C ILE A 93 2.08 12.76 -10.52
N ILE A 94 3.03 13.45 -11.17
CA ILE A 94 3.12 14.91 -11.16
C ILE A 94 1.84 15.54 -11.72
N ASP A 95 1.36 15.03 -12.86
CA ASP A 95 0.14 15.51 -13.52
C ASP A 95 -1.07 15.45 -12.59
N VAL A 96 -1.33 14.30 -11.96
CA VAL A 96 -2.44 14.11 -11.03
C VAL A 96 -2.33 14.99 -9.78
N ILE A 97 -1.12 15.27 -9.32
CA ILE A 97 -0.95 16.14 -8.14
C ILE A 97 -1.22 17.59 -8.50
N ILE A 98 -0.74 18.06 -9.66
CA ILE A 98 -0.96 19.42 -10.15
C ILE A 98 -2.45 19.68 -10.41
N ASP A 99 -3.16 18.72 -10.99
CA ASP A 99 -4.61 18.82 -11.27
C ASP A 99 -5.42 19.09 -9.99
N GLY A 100 -5.01 18.53 -8.86
CA GLY A 100 -5.69 18.75 -7.58
C GLY A 100 -5.38 20.08 -6.89
N ILE A 101 -4.51 20.94 -7.44
CA ILE A 101 -4.18 22.26 -6.87
C ILE A 101 -5.09 23.34 -7.49
N GLN A 102 -5.79 24.10 -6.64
CA GLN A 102 -6.71 25.15 -7.10
C GLN A 102 -6.00 26.42 -7.61
N GLU A 103 -6.70 27.22 -8.42
CA GLU A 103 -6.18 28.47 -8.99
C GLU A 103 -5.83 29.54 -7.95
N SER A 104 -6.51 29.53 -6.81
CA SER A 104 -6.17 30.44 -5.69
C SER A 104 -4.79 30.16 -5.08
N GLN A 105 -4.13 29.07 -5.48
CA GLN A 105 -2.78 28.66 -5.05
C GLN A 105 -1.76 28.70 -6.20
N ILE A 106 -2.00 29.46 -7.29
CA ILE A 106 -1.12 29.53 -8.48
C ILE A 106 0.33 29.92 -8.15
N GLY A 107 0.55 30.85 -7.22
CA GLY A 107 1.91 31.19 -6.75
C GLY A 107 2.64 30.01 -6.10
N GLY A 108 1.88 29.09 -5.49
CA GLY A 108 2.38 27.81 -4.96
C GLY A 108 2.53 26.72 -6.03
N LYS A 109 1.77 26.74 -7.14
CA LYS A 109 1.88 25.74 -8.23
C LYS A 109 3.29 25.70 -8.83
N LEU A 110 3.89 26.85 -9.10
CA LEU A 110 5.26 26.95 -9.61
C LEU A 110 6.30 26.43 -8.61
N ASN A 111 6.15 26.78 -7.33
CA ASN A 111 7.00 26.27 -6.26
C ASN A 111 6.83 24.75 -6.07
N VAL A 112 5.62 24.20 -6.19
CA VAL A 112 5.39 22.75 -6.13
C VAL A 112 6.01 22.05 -7.32
N ILE A 113 5.94 22.61 -8.54
CA ILE A 113 6.60 22.01 -9.71
C ILE A 113 8.13 21.97 -9.51
N ILE A 114 8.72 23.02 -8.94
CA ILE A 114 10.16 23.10 -8.64
C ILE A 114 10.52 22.13 -7.51
N VAL A 115 9.81 22.18 -6.38
CA VAL A 115 10.03 21.32 -5.21
C VAL A 115 9.78 19.86 -5.56
N MET A 116 8.74 19.51 -6.33
CA MET A 116 8.55 18.14 -6.77
C MET A 116 9.60 17.66 -7.75
N LYS A 117 10.02 18.48 -8.72
CA LYS A 117 11.12 18.07 -9.61
C LYS A 117 12.44 17.84 -8.84
N LEU A 118 12.65 18.54 -7.73
CA LEU A 118 13.84 18.40 -6.88
C LEU A 118 13.71 17.27 -5.84
N ASP A 119 12.53 17.12 -5.22
CA ASP A 119 12.28 16.27 -4.06
C ASP A 119 11.68 14.91 -4.44
N ILE A 120 11.06 14.75 -5.62
CA ILE A 120 10.76 13.41 -6.17
C ILE A 120 12.06 12.62 -6.28
N ASN A 121 13.19 13.25 -6.63
CA ASN A 121 14.47 12.54 -6.62
C ASN A 121 14.88 12.09 -5.20
N SER A 122 14.56 12.85 -4.14
CA SER A 122 14.91 12.53 -2.75
C SER A 122 13.94 11.51 -2.11
N LEU A 123 12.63 11.72 -2.26
CA LEU A 123 11.57 10.80 -1.82
C LEU A 123 11.63 9.46 -2.55
N PHE A 124 12.06 9.42 -3.82
CA PHE A 124 12.27 8.17 -4.55
C PHE A 124 13.61 7.52 -4.26
N VAL A 125 14.67 8.25 -3.89
CA VAL A 125 15.89 7.63 -3.34
C VAL A 125 15.53 6.83 -2.08
N HIS A 126 14.71 7.40 -1.20
CA HIS A 126 14.23 6.67 -0.01
C HIS A 126 13.28 5.51 -0.35
N LYS A 127 12.43 5.65 -1.38
CA LYS A 127 11.57 4.56 -1.88
C LYS A 127 12.39 3.45 -2.57
N ARG A 128 13.49 3.79 -3.25
CA ARG A 128 14.42 2.86 -3.88
C ARG A 128 15.26 2.14 -2.84
N GLU A 129 15.68 2.82 -1.77
CA GLU A 129 16.33 2.21 -0.61
C GLU A 129 15.39 1.27 0.15
N MET A 130 14.11 1.64 0.34
CA MET A 130 13.12 0.77 0.99
C MET A 130 12.66 -0.41 0.11
N LEU A 131 12.62 -0.25 -1.21
CA LEU A 131 12.38 -1.36 -2.15
C LEU A 131 13.60 -2.28 -2.27
N GLN A 132 14.82 -1.73 -2.24
CA GLN A 132 16.06 -2.51 -2.20
C GLN A 132 16.22 -3.22 -0.85
N LEU A 133 15.81 -2.64 0.29
CA LEU A 133 15.77 -3.33 1.58
C LEU A 133 14.76 -4.46 1.59
N ASN A 134 13.57 -4.28 1.01
CA ASN A 134 12.57 -5.35 0.91
C ASN A 134 12.99 -6.47 -0.05
N VAL A 135 13.75 -6.14 -1.09
CA VAL A 135 14.36 -7.14 -1.98
C VAL A 135 15.55 -7.83 -1.30
N LEU A 136 16.43 -7.13 -0.59
CA LEU A 136 17.50 -7.76 0.19
C LEU A 136 16.97 -8.62 1.37
N PHE A 137 15.88 -8.23 2.03
CA PHE A 137 15.22 -9.07 3.03
C PHE A 137 14.51 -10.29 2.40
N ALA A 138 14.11 -10.21 1.13
CA ALA A 138 13.51 -11.33 0.41
C ALA A 138 14.53 -12.32 -0.17
N ILE A 139 15.79 -11.91 -0.37
CA ILE A 139 16.87 -12.79 -0.90
C ILE A 139 17.89 -13.16 0.20
N GLY A 140 17.89 -12.47 1.34
CA GLY A 140 18.91 -12.58 2.41
C GLY A 140 18.47 -13.33 3.66
N THR A 141 17.79 -14.46 3.54
CA THR A 141 17.66 -15.43 4.64
C THR A 141 17.93 -16.84 4.13
N VAL A 142 19.13 -17.05 3.63
CA VAL A 142 19.79 -18.35 3.61
C VAL A 142 21.21 -18.14 4.15
N MET A 143 21.33 -18.22 5.47
CA MET A 143 22.48 -18.75 6.18
C MET A 143 22.03 -19.24 7.54
#